data_AF-K1QF10-F1
#
_entry.id   AF-K1QF10-F1
#
_cell.length_a   1.000
_cell.length_b   1.000
_cell.length_c   1.000
_cell.angle_alpha   90.00
_cell.angle_beta   90.00
_cell.angle_gamma   90.00
#
_symmetry.space_group_name_H-M   'P 1'
#
loop_
_entity.id
_entity.type
_entity.pdbx_description
1 polymer ?
#
loop_
_entity_poly.entity_id
_entity_poly.type
_entity_poly.pdbx_seq_one_letter_code
_entity_poly.pdbx_strand_id
1 'polypeptide(L)'
;MADKKGDSGSESDSTDEPVVGNVNKFAVVPPGYSGRPKKGHLIFDACFECGNLGRVDYITEYEYDLFIRPDTCNPRFRVWFNFTVENVKQDQRVIFNIVNFSKTKSLYRDGMSPLVKSTSRQKWARIPAKHVYYYRCPDHRKNYVMSFSFCFDREDDVYQFAYCYPYSYTRLQNYLDNLEKKGMDFFHRELLCLTVQQRRLDLITITHPDNLDPDENNRIVFITARVHPGETPASYCCQGFIDFLISNHPIAKILREHIVFKIVPMLNPDGVYLGNYRCSLMGFDLNRHWSEPSPWAHPTLYATKNLLMELDRSDKHTTDFYIDLHAHSTLMNGFMYGNTYEDVERVERHSVFPRLLCTNAEDFSLANTNYNRDAVKAGTGRRTLGSCLDENSHCYTLEVSFFSYQTNSASQALPYTEEGYMKLGRNLARTFLDYYKLMNVISAKPSSSIVPKPGRFSLRDRQAERSNTDPPNEGGGYRFEDRSIRRSYQRDFSINSSNAFSESSSSIRLQMRENRRY
;
A
#
# COMPACT_ATOMS: atom_id res chain seq x y z
N MET A 1 -34.65 -15.54 -29.25
CA MET A 1 -34.55 -16.17 -30.58
C MET A 1 -33.43 -15.49 -31.35
N ALA A 2 -32.58 -16.31 -31.99
CA ALA A 2 -31.43 -16.00 -32.86
C ALA A 2 -30.24 -15.27 -32.18
N ASP A 3 -29.33 -15.99 -31.52
CA ASP A 3 -28.11 -16.64 -32.07
C ASP A 3 -27.05 -15.68 -32.67
N LYS A 4 -25.96 -15.52 -31.91
CA LYS A 4 -24.60 -15.57 -32.46
C LYS A 4 -23.65 -16.21 -31.45
N LYS A 5 -23.30 -17.48 -31.75
CA LYS A 5 -22.20 -18.30 -31.24
C LYS A 5 -20.91 -17.47 -31.18
N GLY A 6 -20.05 -17.58 -30.17
CA GLY A 6 -19.52 -18.81 -29.60
C GLY A 6 -18.15 -19.05 -30.24
N ASP A 7 -17.10 -18.43 -29.70
CA ASP A 7 -15.72 -18.76 -30.03
C ASP A 7 -15.13 -19.57 -28.87
N SER A 8 -15.51 -20.84 -28.85
CA SER A 8 -14.90 -21.89 -28.04
C SER A 8 -13.75 -22.49 -28.83
N GLY A 9 -12.58 -21.84 -28.75
CA GLY A 9 -11.32 -22.45 -29.15
C GLY A 9 -10.91 -23.50 -28.13
N SER A 10 -11.37 -24.73 -28.33
CA SER A 10 -10.80 -25.91 -27.69
C SER A 10 -9.42 -26.18 -28.29
N GLU A 11 -8.36 -25.69 -27.64
CA GLU A 11 -7.03 -26.26 -27.84
C GLU A 11 -6.86 -27.44 -26.87
N SER A 12 -6.59 -28.58 -27.48
CA SER A 12 -6.29 -29.90 -26.91
C SER A 12 -5.56 -29.87 -25.57
N ASP A 13 -6.19 -30.48 -24.57
CA ASP A 13 -5.53 -31.05 -23.39
C ASP A 13 -4.41 -32.00 -23.84
N SER A 14 -3.16 -31.57 -23.61
CA SER A 14 -2.00 -32.47 -23.59
C SER A 14 -1.10 -32.10 -22.42
N THR A 15 -1.13 -32.95 -21.39
CA THR A 15 -0.07 -33.25 -20.41
C THR A 15 0.65 -32.11 -19.68
N ASP A 16 -0.02 -31.01 -19.35
CA ASP A 16 0.47 -30.15 -18.27
C ASP A 16 -0.10 -30.67 -16.94
N GLU A 17 0.74 -31.28 -16.11
CA GLU A 17 0.34 -31.56 -14.73
C GLU A 17 -0.20 -30.25 -14.11
N PRO A 18 -1.43 -30.27 -13.56
CA PRO A 18 -1.96 -29.09 -12.92
C PRO A 18 -1.00 -28.69 -11.80
N VAL A 19 -0.53 -27.44 -11.84
CA VAL A 19 0.31 -26.89 -10.77
C VAL A 19 -0.56 -26.72 -9.52
N VAL A 20 -0.61 -27.76 -8.68
CA VAL A 20 -1.40 -27.81 -7.45
C VAL A 20 -0.48 -27.52 -6.26
N GLY A 21 -0.43 -26.27 -5.84
CA GLY A 21 0.32 -25.85 -4.65
C GLY A 21 1.67 -25.22 -4.96
N ASN A 22 2.45 -25.00 -3.90
CA ASN A 22 3.78 -24.40 -3.96
C ASN A 22 4.85 -25.50 -3.95
N VAL A 23 5.99 -25.26 -4.59
CA VAL A 23 7.19 -26.09 -4.41
C VAL A 23 7.63 -26.04 -2.95
N ASN A 24 8.06 -27.19 -2.42
CA ASN A 24 8.52 -27.35 -1.04
C ASN A 24 9.87 -28.06 -1.04
N LYS A 25 10.94 -27.30 -0.76
CA LYS A 25 12.33 -27.80 -0.76
C LYS A 25 12.64 -28.73 -1.95
N PHE A 26 12.18 -28.32 -3.13
CA PHE A 26 12.27 -29.10 -4.36
C PHE A 26 13.65 -28.96 -4.98
N ALA A 27 14.45 -30.02 -4.93
CA ALA A 27 15.75 -30.09 -5.56
C ALA A 27 15.60 -30.35 -7.06
N VAL A 28 16.01 -29.39 -7.88
CA VAL A 28 15.98 -29.50 -9.33
C VAL A 28 17.31 -30.10 -9.80
N VAL A 29 17.24 -31.31 -10.35
CA VAL A 29 18.41 -32.06 -10.83
C VAL A 29 18.30 -32.34 -12.33
N PRO A 30 19.43 -32.54 -13.03
CA PRO A 30 19.41 -32.89 -14.45
C PRO A 30 18.58 -34.17 -14.72
N PRO A 31 17.83 -34.24 -15.84
CA PRO A 31 17.09 -35.45 -16.22
C PRO A 31 18.00 -36.69 -16.23
N GLY A 32 17.55 -37.78 -15.61
CA GLY A 32 18.33 -39.02 -15.48
C GLY A 32 19.34 -39.04 -14.34
N TYR A 33 19.49 -37.96 -13.57
CA TYR A 33 20.33 -37.95 -12.37
C TYR A 33 19.66 -38.74 -11.23
N SER A 34 20.33 -39.77 -10.72
CA SER A 34 19.82 -40.66 -9.67
C SER A 34 20.55 -40.53 -8.31
N GLY A 35 21.54 -39.65 -8.22
CA GLY A 35 22.30 -39.42 -6.99
C GLY A 35 21.61 -38.45 -6.02
N ARG A 36 22.25 -38.21 -4.85
CA ARG A 36 21.83 -37.13 -3.95
C ARG A 36 22.14 -35.76 -4.59
N PRO A 37 21.28 -34.73 -4.41
CA PRO A 37 21.57 -33.39 -4.91
C PRO A 37 22.97 -32.92 -4.48
N LYS A 38 23.76 -32.48 -5.45
CA LYS A 38 25.11 -31.91 -5.22
C LYS A 38 24.98 -30.39 -5.09
N LYS A 39 26.01 -29.73 -4.55
CA LYS A 39 26.10 -28.26 -4.60
C LYS A 39 25.98 -27.77 -6.06
N GLY A 40 25.14 -26.78 -6.28
CA GLY A 40 24.76 -26.28 -7.60
C GLY A 40 23.47 -26.89 -8.16
N HIS A 41 22.97 -28.00 -7.61
CA HIS A 41 21.61 -28.47 -7.88
C HIS A 41 20.64 -27.63 -7.05
N LEU A 42 20.09 -26.59 -7.66
CA LEU A 42 19.28 -25.59 -6.96
C LEU A 42 18.08 -26.23 -6.25
N ILE A 43 17.86 -25.82 -5.00
CA ILE A 43 16.69 -26.23 -4.22
C ILE A 43 15.75 -25.05 -4.09
N PHE A 44 14.52 -25.20 -4.59
CA PHE A 44 13.50 -24.17 -4.59
C PHE A 44 12.48 -24.41 -3.49
N ASP A 45 12.09 -23.35 -2.80
CA ASP A 45 11.04 -23.41 -1.80
C ASP A 45 10.14 -22.17 -1.86
N ALA A 46 8.83 -22.40 -1.79
CA ALA A 46 7.81 -21.37 -1.65
C ALA A 46 6.76 -21.79 -0.61
N CYS A 47 7.04 -22.79 0.23
CA CYS A 47 6.13 -23.29 1.25
C CYS A 47 6.21 -22.45 2.55
N PHE A 48 5.99 -21.15 2.42
CA PHE A 48 5.98 -20.18 3.53
C PHE A 48 4.93 -19.09 3.29
N GLU A 49 4.67 -18.27 4.31
CA GLU A 49 3.68 -17.19 4.22
C GLU A 49 3.99 -16.23 3.05
N CYS A 50 2.98 -15.92 2.24
CA CYS A 50 3.10 -15.14 1.00
C CYS A 50 3.96 -15.79 -0.10
N GLY A 51 4.43 -17.02 0.09
CA GLY A 51 5.20 -17.77 -0.91
C GLY A 51 4.34 -18.14 -2.12
N ASN A 52 4.90 -18.00 -3.31
CA ASN A 52 4.27 -18.44 -4.55
C ASN A 52 5.32 -18.80 -5.59
N LEU A 53 5.42 -20.10 -5.86
CA LEU A 53 6.06 -20.71 -7.01
C LEU A 53 5.57 -22.15 -7.04
N GLY A 54 4.94 -22.60 -8.13
CA GLY A 54 4.23 -23.87 -8.13
C GLY A 54 4.94 -25.02 -8.83
N ARG A 55 5.80 -24.72 -9.82
CA ARG A 55 6.61 -25.73 -10.51
C ARG A 55 7.89 -25.11 -11.04
N VAL A 56 8.94 -25.92 -11.11
CA VAL A 56 10.24 -25.55 -11.67
C VAL A 56 10.71 -26.66 -12.59
N ASP A 57 11.01 -26.32 -13.84
CA ASP A 57 11.54 -27.25 -14.82
C ASP A 57 13.03 -26.96 -15.07
N TYR A 58 13.82 -28.04 -15.08
CA TYR A 58 15.22 -27.98 -15.49
C TYR A 58 15.29 -27.93 -17.02
N ILE A 59 15.88 -26.88 -17.57
CA ILE A 59 16.12 -26.77 -19.02
C ILE A 59 17.57 -27.13 -19.31
N THR A 60 18.50 -26.42 -18.68
CA THR A 60 19.95 -26.72 -18.72
C THR A 60 20.57 -26.43 -17.36
N GLU A 61 21.88 -26.65 -17.20
CA GLU A 61 22.58 -26.30 -15.96
C GLU A 61 22.55 -24.79 -15.66
N TYR A 62 22.28 -23.97 -16.69
CA TYR A 62 22.21 -22.51 -16.63
C TYR A 62 20.79 -21.96 -16.76
N GLU A 63 19.76 -22.78 -16.95
CA GLU A 63 18.43 -22.30 -17.32
C GLU A 63 17.30 -23.10 -16.69
N TYR A 64 16.33 -22.38 -16.11
CA TYR A 64 15.20 -22.95 -15.40
C TYR A 64 13.92 -22.23 -15.76
N ASP A 65 12.89 -23.00 -16.11
CA ASP A 65 11.55 -22.47 -16.33
C ASP A 65 10.75 -22.54 -15.03
N LEU A 66 10.20 -21.39 -14.64
CA LEU A 66 9.48 -21.17 -13.39
C LEU A 66 8.01 -20.92 -13.69
N PHE A 67 7.14 -21.67 -13.03
CA PHE A 67 5.70 -21.57 -13.17
C PHE A 67 5.08 -21.02 -11.89
N ILE A 68 4.50 -19.83 -11.99
CA ILE A 68 3.73 -19.21 -10.91
C ILE A 68 2.51 -20.10 -10.61
N ARG A 69 2.28 -20.38 -9.32
CA ARG A 69 1.05 -21.03 -8.87
C ARG A 69 -0.11 -20.06 -9.10
N PRO A 70 -1.18 -20.47 -9.81
CA PRO A 70 -2.34 -19.62 -9.94
C PRO A 70 -2.98 -19.32 -8.58
N ASP A 71 -3.70 -18.21 -8.50
CA ASP A 71 -4.49 -17.86 -7.32
C ASP A 71 -5.38 -19.04 -6.89
N THR A 72 -5.52 -19.20 -5.58
CA THR A 72 -6.31 -20.29 -5.00
C THR A 72 -7.74 -20.25 -5.52
N CYS A 73 -8.24 -21.40 -6.00
CA CYS A 73 -9.56 -21.53 -6.66
C CYS A 73 -9.77 -20.61 -7.88
N ASN A 74 -8.70 -20.05 -8.48
CA ASN A 74 -8.80 -19.21 -9.68
C ASN A 74 -7.60 -19.38 -10.64
N PRO A 75 -7.74 -20.13 -11.75
CA PRO A 75 -6.63 -20.45 -12.65
C PRO A 75 -6.13 -19.28 -13.50
N ARG A 76 -6.84 -18.13 -13.49
CA ARG A 76 -6.60 -17.00 -14.40
C ARG A 76 -5.48 -16.07 -13.93
N PHE A 77 -5.27 -15.93 -12.63
CA PHE A 77 -4.33 -14.94 -12.09
C PHE A 77 -3.00 -15.60 -11.72
N ARG A 78 -1.92 -15.19 -12.42
CA ARG A 78 -0.54 -15.66 -12.25
C ARG A 78 0.40 -14.46 -12.40
N VAL A 79 0.64 -13.74 -11.30
CA VAL A 79 1.43 -12.49 -11.31
C VAL A 79 2.39 -12.45 -10.13
N TRP A 80 1.89 -12.68 -8.92
CA TRP A 80 2.72 -12.68 -7.71
C TRP A 80 3.60 -13.92 -7.66
N PHE A 81 4.90 -13.73 -7.43
CA PHE A 81 5.84 -14.78 -7.10
C PHE A 81 6.67 -14.34 -5.89
N ASN A 82 7.02 -15.31 -5.06
CA ASN A 82 7.87 -15.14 -3.89
C ASN A 82 8.42 -16.52 -3.51
N PHE A 83 9.71 -16.74 -3.73
CA PHE A 83 10.33 -18.05 -3.53
C PHE A 83 11.78 -17.89 -3.08
N THR A 84 12.32 -18.96 -2.52
CA THR A 84 13.72 -19.06 -2.11
C THR A 84 14.45 -20.09 -2.95
N VAL A 85 15.75 -19.87 -3.10
CA VAL A 85 16.70 -20.76 -3.76
C VAL A 85 17.89 -20.96 -2.83
N GLU A 86 18.22 -22.22 -2.57
CA GLU A 86 19.39 -22.63 -1.78
C GLU A 86 20.18 -23.74 -2.50
N ASN A 87 21.22 -24.26 -1.83
CA ASN A 87 22.14 -25.25 -2.38
C ASN A 87 22.89 -24.76 -3.64
N VAL A 88 23.13 -23.44 -3.70
CA VAL A 88 23.82 -22.78 -4.80
C VAL A 88 25.33 -23.03 -4.74
N LYS A 89 26.01 -22.82 -5.87
CA LYS A 89 27.48 -22.79 -5.96
C LYS A 89 27.96 -21.35 -6.19
N GLN A 90 29.15 -21.01 -5.70
CA GLN A 90 29.74 -19.69 -5.91
C GLN A 90 30.02 -19.49 -7.39
N ASP A 91 29.71 -18.30 -7.88
CA ASP A 91 29.80 -17.88 -9.27
C ASP A 91 28.90 -18.69 -10.23
N GLN A 92 27.95 -19.47 -9.69
CA GLN A 92 26.95 -20.14 -10.50
C GLN A 92 26.03 -19.10 -11.14
N ARG A 93 25.97 -19.13 -12.47
CA ARG A 93 25.14 -18.24 -13.28
C ARG A 93 23.93 -19.01 -13.77
N VAL A 94 22.75 -18.42 -13.63
CA VAL A 94 21.50 -19.00 -14.10
C VAL A 94 20.62 -17.95 -14.74
N ILE A 95 19.72 -18.41 -15.59
CA ILE A 95 18.60 -17.67 -16.14
C ILE A 95 17.34 -18.31 -15.59
N PHE A 96 16.52 -17.49 -14.94
CA PHE A 96 15.19 -17.87 -14.49
C PHE A 96 14.16 -17.30 -15.45
N ASN A 97 13.36 -18.16 -16.08
CA ASN A 97 12.29 -17.78 -16.98
C ASN A 97 10.94 -17.94 -16.28
N ILE A 98 10.22 -16.85 -16.02
CA ILE A 98 8.83 -16.95 -15.57
C ILE A 98 7.92 -17.01 -16.80
N VAL A 99 7.40 -18.20 -17.10
CA VAL A 99 6.83 -18.52 -18.42
C VAL A 99 5.30 -18.39 -18.51
N ASN A 100 4.61 -18.33 -17.36
CA ASN A 100 3.14 -18.36 -17.30
C ASN A 100 2.53 -17.07 -16.74
N PHE A 101 3.15 -15.92 -16.98
CA PHE A 101 2.70 -14.61 -16.50
C PHE A 101 1.35 -14.21 -17.15
N SER A 102 0.32 -13.93 -16.34
CA SER A 102 -1.04 -13.70 -16.85
C SER A 102 -1.34 -12.26 -17.27
N LYS A 103 -0.35 -11.36 -17.27
CA LYS A 103 -0.53 -9.93 -17.60
C LYS A 103 0.16 -9.60 -18.92
N THR A 104 -0.60 -9.13 -19.90
CA THR A 104 -0.03 -8.72 -21.19
C THR A 104 0.70 -7.37 -21.10
N LYS A 105 0.16 -6.42 -20.34
CA LYS A 105 0.79 -5.12 -20.04
C LYS A 105 1.43 -5.16 -18.65
N SER A 106 2.71 -4.77 -18.56
CA SER A 106 3.47 -4.75 -17.32
C SER A 106 4.60 -3.72 -17.40
N LEU A 107 4.90 -3.07 -16.28
CA LEU A 107 6.05 -2.17 -16.10
C LEU A 107 7.40 -2.87 -16.30
N TYR A 108 7.44 -4.20 -16.42
CA TYR A 108 8.65 -4.92 -16.87
C TYR A 108 9.12 -4.46 -18.26
N ARG A 109 8.21 -3.93 -19.10
CA ARG A 109 8.58 -3.28 -20.37
C ARG A 109 9.26 -1.92 -20.19
N ASP A 110 9.03 -1.30 -19.05
CA ASP A 110 9.48 0.05 -18.71
C ASP A 110 10.63 0.02 -17.68
N GLY A 111 11.32 -1.13 -17.55
CA GLY A 111 12.51 -1.28 -16.71
C GLY A 111 12.25 -1.74 -15.27
N MET A 112 11.02 -2.13 -14.91
CA MET A 112 10.77 -2.83 -13.65
C MET A 112 11.61 -4.10 -13.58
N SER A 113 12.00 -4.50 -12.39
CA SER A 113 12.74 -5.74 -12.15
C SER A 113 12.31 -6.42 -10.85
N PRO A 114 12.47 -7.76 -10.75
CA PRO A 114 12.24 -8.48 -9.51
C PRO A 114 13.14 -7.98 -8.38
N LEU A 115 12.74 -8.27 -7.15
CA LEU A 115 13.55 -8.04 -5.97
C LEU A 115 14.29 -9.32 -5.57
N VAL A 116 15.48 -9.14 -5.01
CA VAL A 116 16.28 -10.21 -4.41
C VAL A 116 16.80 -9.76 -3.05
N LYS A 117 16.88 -10.70 -2.11
CA LYS A 117 17.67 -10.60 -0.89
C LYS A 117 18.31 -11.96 -0.58
N SER A 118 19.22 -12.00 0.37
CA SER A 118 19.79 -13.27 0.84
C SER A 118 19.93 -13.29 2.37
N THR A 119 20.24 -14.46 2.92
CA THR A 119 20.50 -14.63 4.38
C THR A 119 21.57 -13.67 4.89
N SER A 120 22.65 -13.44 4.14
CA SER A 120 23.68 -12.47 4.51
C SER A 120 23.37 -11.01 4.10
N ARG A 121 22.46 -10.79 3.15
CA ARG A 121 22.01 -9.46 2.69
C ARG A 121 20.50 -9.33 2.84
N GLN A 122 20.06 -8.98 4.04
CA GLN A 122 18.64 -8.96 4.42
C GLN A 122 17.84 -7.81 3.81
N LYS A 123 18.49 -6.81 3.20
CA LYS A 123 17.83 -5.70 2.52
C LYS A 123 17.46 -6.09 1.09
N TRP A 124 16.19 -5.91 0.73
CA TRP A 124 15.70 -6.11 -0.63
C TRP A 124 16.38 -5.14 -1.61
N ALA A 125 16.86 -5.68 -2.72
CA ALA A 125 17.42 -4.92 -3.83
C ALA A 125 16.76 -5.35 -5.13
N ARG A 126 16.57 -4.40 -6.05
CA ARG A 126 16.11 -4.70 -7.41
C ARG A 126 17.24 -5.35 -8.20
N ILE A 127 16.92 -6.40 -8.95
CA ILE A 127 17.83 -6.94 -9.95
C ILE A 127 18.12 -5.84 -10.99
N PRO A 128 19.37 -5.63 -11.44
CA PRO A 128 19.66 -4.62 -12.46
C PRO A 128 18.78 -4.80 -13.70
N ALA A 129 18.11 -3.75 -14.16
CA ALA A 129 17.16 -3.83 -15.27
C ALA A 129 17.78 -4.41 -16.55
N LYS A 130 19.08 -4.18 -16.78
CA LYS A 130 19.84 -4.76 -17.91
C LYS A 130 19.95 -6.29 -17.89
N HIS A 131 19.63 -6.94 -16.77
CA HIS A 131 19.61 -8.39 -16.62
C HIS A 131 18.20 -8.98 -16.69
N VAL A 132 17.18 -8.17 -16.96
CA VAL A 132 15.77 -8.57 -17.00
C VAL A 132 15.21 -8.33 -18.39
N TYR A 133 14.52 -9.33 -18.92
CA TYR A 133 13.92 -9.31 -20.25
C TYR A 133 12.44 -9.67 -20.15
N TYR A 134 11.59 -8.94 -20.86
CA TYR A 134 10.16 -9.19 -20.91
C TYR A 134 9.67 -9.23 -22.35
N TYR A 135 9.38 -10.42 -22.85
CA TYR A 135 9.16 -10.65 -24.27
C TYR A 135 8.04 -11.68 -24.51
N ARG A 136 7.53 -11.71 -25.74
CA ARG A 136 6.54 -12.70 -26.15
C ARG A 136 7.28 -13.91 -26.72
N CYS A 137 7.11 -15.08 -26.12
CA CYS A 137 7.77 -16.31 -26.57
C CYS A 137 6.80 -17.18 -27.36
N PRO A 138 7.07 -17.51 -28.64
CA PRO A 138 6.24 -18.42 -29.43
C PRO A 138 6.11 -19.81 -28.79
N ASP A 139 7.19 -20.33 -28.23
CA ASP A 139 7.29 -21.69 -27.68
C ASP A 139 6.46 -21.87 -26.41
N HIS A 140 6.23 -20.80 -25.64
CA HIS A 140 5.34 -20.79 -24.48
C HIS A 140 3.93 -20.29 -24.85
N ARG A 141 3.31 -20.88 -25.88
CA ARG A 141 1.93 -20.55 -26.35
C ARG A 141 1.72 -19.06 -26.64
N LYS A 142 2.76 -18.36 -27.12
CA LYS A 142 2.75 -16.91 -27.35
C LYS A 142 2.44 -16.07 -26.08
N ASN A 143 2.67 -16.64 -24.89
CA ASN A 143 2.59 -15.91 -23.62
C ASN A 143 3.78 -14.96 -23.47
N TYR A 144 3.65 -14.02 -22.53
CA TYR A 144 4.77 -13.19 -22.10
C TYR A 144 5.63 -13.97 -21.11
N VAL A 145 6.94 -13.97 -21.36
CA VAL A 145 7.97 -14.54 -20.49
C VAL A 145 8.76 -13.40 -19.87
N MET A 146 8.98 -13.49 -18.55
CA MET A 146 9.90 -12.62 -17.83
C MET A 146 11.15 -13.43 -17.47
N SER A 147 12.26 -13.15 -18.14
CA SER A 147 13.55 -13.80 -17.86
C SER A 147 14.46 -12.88 -17.09
N PHE A 148 15.20 -13.41 -16.11
CA PHE A 148 16.25 -12.65 -15.46
C PHE A 148 17.49 -13.50 -15.20
N SER A 149 18.65 -12.94 -15.52
CA SER A 149 19.93 -13.58 -15.23
C SER A 149 20.41 -13.22 -13.83
N PHE A 150 20.94 -14.22 -13.13
CA PHE A 150 21.43 -14.10 -11.77
C PHE A 150 22.74 -14.85 -11.58
N CYS A 151 23.66 -14.27 -10.80
CA CYS A 151 24.94 -14.87 -10.44
C CYS A 151 24.97 -15.02 -8.92
N PHE A 152 24.99 -16.26 -8.45
CA PHE A 152 25.12 -16.56 -7.03
C PHE A 152 26.56 -16.28 -6.58
N ASP A 153 26.71 -15.59 -5.46
CA ASP A 153 28.01 -15.13 -4.95
C ASP A 153 28.39 -15.75 -3.60
N ARG A 154 27.46 -16.46 -2.92
CA ARG A 154 27.69 -17.09 -1.61
C ARG A 154 26.97 -18.44 -1.52
N GLU A 155 27.73 -19.51 -1.30
CA GLU A 155 27.21 -20.90 -1.30
C GLU A 155 26.34 -21.26 -0.09
N ASP A 156 26.57 -20.58 1.03
CA ASP A 156 25.85 -20.79 2.28
C ASP A 156 24.60 -19.91 2.39
N ASP A 157 24.37 -19.05 1.39
CA ASP A 157 23.21 -18.17 1.39
C ASP A 157 21.96 -18.86 0.84
N VAL A 158 20.82 -18.53 1.46
CA VAL A 158 19.50 -18.72 0.86
C VAL A 158 19.08 -17.41 0.22
N TYR A 159 18.81 -17.44 -1.08
CA TYR A 159 18.39 -16.27 -1.85
C TYR A 159 16.87 -16.26 -1.96
N GLN A 160 16.22 -15.12 -1.72
CA GLN A 160 14.79 -14.95 -1.87
C GLN A 160 14.50 -13.98 -3.01
N PHE A 161 13.62 -14.37 -3.93
CA PHE A 161 13.19 -13.58 -5.07
C PHE A 161 11.70 -13.27 -4.96
N ALA A 162 11.30 -12.03 -5.25
CA ALA A 162 9.90 -11.60 -5.16
C ALA A 162 9.50 -10.60 -6.25
N TYR A 163 8.21 -10.59 -6.59
CA TYR A 163 7.62 -9.65 -7.55
C TYR A 163 7.71 -8.18 -7.07
N CYS A 164 7.43 -7.94 -5.79
CA CYS A 164 7.59 -6.66 -5.10
C CYS A 164 7.87 -6.94 -3.61
N TYR A 165 8.11 -5.91 -2.80
CA TYR A 165 8.49 -6.06 -1.39
C TYR A 165 7.38 -6.83 -0.65
N PRO A 166 7.62 -8.05 -0.14
CA PRO A 166 6.60 -8.79 0.56
C PRO A 166 6.15 -8.06 1.82
N TYR A 167 4.85 -8.07 2.09
CA TYR A 167 4.27 -7.58 3.33
C TYR A 167 3.23 -8.60 3.77
N SER A 168 3.62 -9.41 4.76
CA SER A 168 2.87 -10.57 5.23
C SER A 168 1.82 -10.20 6.27
N TYR A 169 0.85 -11.11 6.48
CA TYR A 169 -0.15 -10.94 7.53
C TYR A 169 0.51 -10.99 8.91
N THR A 170 1.46 -11.91 9.13
CA THR A 170 2.23 -11.97 10.39
C THR A 170 2.98 -10.67 10.65
N ARG A 171 3.58 -10.05 9.61
CA ARG A 171 4.23 -8.73 9.74
C ARG A 171 3.22 -7.67 10.19
N LEU A 172 2.03 -7.65 9.61
CA LEU A 172 0.96 -6.73 10.02
C LEU A 172 0.57 -6.95 11.48
N GLN A 173 0.30 -8.19 11.88
CA GLN A 173 -0.12 -8.52 13.25
C GLN A 173 0.94 -8.09 14.26
N ASN A 174 2.21 -8.44 14.03
CA ASN A 174 3.32 -8.02 14.90
C ASN A 174 3.45 -6.49 14.98
N TYR A 175 3.26 -5.80 13.85
CA TYR A 175 3.29 -4.33 13.83
C TYR A 175 2.17 -3.75 14.71
N LEU A 176 0.93 -4.22 14.54
CA LEU A 176 -0.22 -3.74 15.31
C LEU A 176 -0.13 -4.12 16.79
N ASP A 177 0.33 -5.34 17.12
CA ASP A 177 0.58 -5.78 18.50
C ASP A 177 1.59 -4.84 19.20
N ASN A 178 2.64 -4.43 18.48
CA ASN A 178 3.64 -3.52 19.01
C ASN A 178 3.11 -2.09 19.19
N LEU A 179 2.12 -1.66 18.40
CA LEU A 179 1.44 -0.38 18.60
C LEU A 179 0.50 -0.42 19.80
N GLU A 180 -0.31 -1.48 19.90
CA GLU A 180 -1.26 -1.69 21.00
C GLU A 180 -0.55 -1.74 22.36
N LYS A 181 0.60 -2.43 22.45
CA LYS A 181 1.45 -2.49 23.66
C LYS A 181 1.97 -1.14 24.14
N LYS A 182 1.97 -0.09 23.30
CA LYS A 182 2.38 1.26 23.72
C LYS A 182 1.33 1.96 24.58
N GLY A 183 0.09 1.46 24.64
CA GLY A 183 -0.96 2.01 25.50
C GLY A 183 -1.32 3.46 25.19
N MET A 184 -1.30 3.83 23.90
CA MET A 184 -1.69 5.17 23.45
C MET A 184 -3.21 5.30 23.54
N ASP A 185 -3.69 6.27 24.31
CA ASP A 185 -5.12 6.56 24.52
C ASP A 185 -5.88 6.88 23.23
N PHE A 186 -5.20 7.43 22.22
CA PHE A 186 -5.77 7.77 20.92
C PHE A 186 -5.69 6.64 19.86
N PHE A 187 -5.26 5.44 20.22
CA PHE A 187 -5.13 4.30 19.30
C PHE A 187 -5.91 3.10 19.85
N HIS A 188 -6.88 2.64 19.08
CA HIS A 188 -7.66 1.45 19.41
C HIS A 188 -7.60 0.44 18.27
N ARG A 189 -7.41 -0.82 18.65
CA ARG A 189 -7.42 -1.96 17.73
C ARG A 189 -8.58 -2.87 18.13
N GLU A 190 -9.40 -3.21 17.16
CA GLU A 190 -10.61 -4.00 17.36
C GLU A 190 -10.63 -5.18 16.38
N LEU A 191 -11.16 -6.32 16.82
CA LEU A 191 -11.49 -7.42 15.92
C LEU A 191 -12.80 -7.11 15.22
N LEU A 192 -12.75 -6.74 13.94
CA LEU A 192 -13.94 -6.46 13.17
C LEU A 192 -14.69 -7.74 12.79
N CYS A 193 -13.97 -8.73 12.27
CA CYS A 193 -14.50 -10.06 12.01
C CYS A 193 -13.37 -11.08 11.84
N LEU A 194 -13.75 -12.34 11.61
CA LEU A 194 -12.82 -13.39 11.19
C LEU A 194 -12.95 -13.63 9.68
N THR A 195 -11.84 -13.98 9.04
CA THR A 195 -11.83 -14.46 7.66
C THR A 195 -12.34 -15.89 7.57
N VAL A 196 -12.44 -16.44 6.34
CA VAL A 196 -12.86 -17.83 6.11
C VAL A 196 -11.92 -18.80 6.83
N GLN A 197 -10.60 -18.54 6.81
CA GLN A 197 -9.61 -19.35 7.56
C GLN A 197 -9.38 -18.86 9.00
N GLN A 198 -10.34 -18.15 9.60
CA GLN A 198 -10.30 -17.71 11.00
C GLN A 198 -9.13 -16.77 11.34
N ARG A 199 -8.62 -16.00 10.36
CA ARG A 199 -7.68 -14.89 10.62
C ARG A 199 -8.44 -13.66 11.07
N ARG A 200 -7.82 -12.86 11.94
CA ARG A 200 -8.40 -11.60 12.41
C ARG A 200 -8.40 -10.58 11.28
N LEU A 201 -9.54 -9.94 11.08
CA LEU A 201 -9.63 -8.67 10.37
C LEU A 201 -9.62 -7.56 11.42
N ASP A 202 -8.53 -6.80 11.46
CA ASP A 202 -8.39 -5.69 12.40
C ASP A 202 -9.05 -4.42 11.86
N LEU A 203 -9.77 -3.72 12.74
CA LEU A 203 -10.15 -2.33 12.59
C LEU A 203 -9.28 -1.49 13.51
N ILE A 204 -8.63 -0.47 12.96
CA ILE A 204 -7.83 0.49 13.72
C ILE A 204 -8.59 1.81 13.78
N THR A 205 -8.83 2.30 14.98
CA THR A 205 -9.40 3.62 15.24
C THR A 205 -8.30 4.53 15.78
N ILE A 206 -8.05 5.67 15.13
CA ILE A 206 -7.07 6.67 15.58
C ILE A 206 -7.76 8.03 15.73
N THR A 207 -7.91 8.51 16.96
CA THR A 207 -8.57 9.79 17.26
C THR A 207 -8.34 10.18 18.72
N HIS A 208 -8.56 11.44 19.09
CA HIS A 208 -8.52 11.85 20.49
C HIS A 208 -9.67 11.19 21.29
N PRO A 209 -9.46 10.75 22.54
CA PRO A 209 -10.50 10.06 23.33
C PRO A 209 -11.83 10.83 23.45
N ASP A 210 -11.79 12.16 23.53
CA ASP A 210 -13.00 13.00 23.59
C ASP A 210 -13.94 12.78 22.38
N ASN A 211 -13.39 12.43 21.22
CA ASN A 211 -14.17 12.14 20.01
C ASN A 211 -14.88 10.77 20.06
N LEU A 212 -14.66 9.98 21.11
CA LEU A 212 -15.34 8.70 21.31
C LEU A 212 -16.56 8.83 22.24
N ASP A 213 -16.83 10.04 22.74
CA ASP A 213 -18.06 10.32 23.48
C ASP A 213 -19.28 10.16 22.54
N PRO A 214 -20.30 9.36 22.92
CA PRO A 214 -21.53 9.20 22.14
C PRO A 214 -22.28 10.50 21.84
N ASP A 215 -22.06 11.55 22.64
CA ASP A 215 -22.72 12.83 22.44
C ASP A 215 -22.04 13.73 21.40
N GLU A 216 -20.78 13.47 21.05
CA GLU A 216 -19.99 14.25 20.11
C GLU A 216 -20.31 13.94 18.64
N ASN A 217 -20.38 15.00 17.84
CA ASN A 217 -20.58 14.88 16.40
C ASN A 217 -19.23 14.77 15.69
N ASN A 218 -18.96 13.59 15.13
CA ASN A 218 -17.64 13.23 14.66
C ASN A 218 -17.56 13.12 13.14
N ARG A 219 -16.45 13.60 12.58
CA ARG A 219 -16.12 13.43 11.16
C ARG A 219 -15.24 12.21 10.96
N ILE A 220 -15.61 11.37 10.01
CA ILE A 220 -14.98 10.07 9.79
C ILE A 220 -14.23 10.05 8.46
N VAL A 221 -12.99 9.58 8.54
CA VAL A 221 -12.20 9.18 7.38
C VAL A 221 -12.02 7.67 7.45
N PHE A 222 -12.59 6.96 6.48
CA PHE A 222 -12.53 5.50 6.40
C PHE A 222 -11.51 5.06 5.34
N ILE A 223 -10.50 4.30 5.76
CA ILE A 223 -9.42 3.80 4.88
C ILE A 223 -9.46 2.28 4.85
N THR A 224 -9.33 1.70 3.67
CA THR A 224 -9.12 0.26 3.51
C THR A 224 -7.90 -0.01 2.64
N ALA A 225 -7.25 -1.17 2.82
CA ALA A 225 -6.09 -1.55 2.02
C ALA A 225 -6.04 -3.07 1.77
N ARG A 226 -5.29 -3.48 0.74
CA ARG A 226 -5.00 -4.90 0.40
C ARG A 226 -6.23 -5.78 0.25
N VAL A 227 -7.24 -5.28 -0.47
CA VAL A 227 -8.32 -6.15 -0.94
C VAL A 227 -7.80 -7.16 -1.98
N HIS A 228 -6.85 -6.75 -2.82
CA HIS A 228 -6.05 -7.65 -3.64
C HIS A 228 -4.76 -8.05 -2.89
N PRO A 229 -4.52 -9.36 -2.67
CA PRO A 229 -3.42 -9.81 -1.84
C PRO A 229 -2.01 -9.47 -2.34
N GLY A 230 -1.75 -9.48 -3.64
CA GLY A 230 -0.42 -9.26 -4.20
C GLY A 230 -0.03 -7.79 -4.31
N GLU A 231 -0.94 -6.88 -3.99
CA GLU A 231 -0.74 -5.42 -4.08
C GLU A 231 -0.04 -4.87 -2.84
N THR A 232 1.15 -5.42 -2.55
CA THR A 232 1.92 -5.10 -1.34
C THR A 232 2.27 -3.63 -1.14
N PRO A 233 2.48 -2.78 -2.18
CA PRO A 233 2.66 -1.33 -1.99
C PRO A 233 1.56 -0.66 -1.16
N ALA A 234 0.32 -1.13 -1.27
CA ALA A 234 -0.81 -0.61 -0.50
C ALA A 234 -0.62 -0.79 1.02
N SER A 235 0.00 -1.89 1.46
CA SER A 235 0.30 -2.10 2.89
C SER A 235 1.33 -1.12 3.42
N TYR A 236 2.38 -0.84 2.65
CA TYR A 236 3.39 0.14 3.05
C TYR A 236 2.79 1.55 3.09
N CYS A 237 1.95 1.92 2.12
CA CYS A 237 1.22 3.18 2.15
C CYS A 237 0.30 3.27 3.39
N CYS A 238 -0.46 2.21 3.68
CA CYS A 238 -1.32 2.15 4.87
C CYS A 238 -0.51 2.24 6.17
N GLN A 239 0.61 1.55 6.27
CA GLN A 239 1.50 1.64 7.43
C GLN A 239 2.04 3.05 7.62
N GLY A 240 2.53 3.69 6.55
CA GLY A 240 2.99 5.08 6.61
C GLY A 240 1.89 6.05 7.04
N PHE A 241 0.66 5.82 6.57
CA PHE A 241 -0.52 6.58 7.00
C PHE A 241 -0.77 6.46 8.52
N ILE A 242 -0.78 5.23 9.05
CA ILE A 242 -0.94 4.95 10.49
C ILE A 242 0.21 5.57 11.28
N ASP A 243 1.47 5.33 10.88
CA ASP A 243 2.68 5.82 11.54
C ASP A 243 2.67 7.36 11.67
N PHE A 244 2.15 8.07 10.66
CA PHE A 244 1.99 9.51 10.75
C PHE A 244 0.96 9.92 11.80
N LEU A 245 -0.24 9.32 11.77
CA LEU A 245 -1.35 9.71 12.65
C LEU A 245 -1.03 9.44 14.14
N ILE A 246 -0.29 8.38 14.45
CA ILE A 246 0.14 8.08 15.83
C ILE A 246 1.36 8.91 16.28
N SER A 247 2.02 9.61 15.36
CA SER A 247 3.25 10.35 15.68
C SER A 247 3.00 11.58 16.55
N ASN A 248 4.08 12.13 17.09
CA ASN A 248 4.03 13.42 17.81
C ASN A 248 3.98 14.64 16.89
N HIS A 249 3.85 14.45 15.58
CA HIS A 249 3.82 15.56 14.63
C HIS A 249 2.63 16.50 14.92
N PRO A 250 2.81 17.84 14.94
CA PRO A 250 1.73 18.77 15.28
C PRO A 250 0.47 18.60 14.43
N ILE A 251 0.63 18.36 13.13
CA ILE A 251 -0.48 18.06 12.21
C ILE A 251 -1.25 16.81 12.67
N ALA A 252 -0.56 15.74 13.07
CA ALA A 252 -1.20 14.50 13.50
C ALA A 252 -1.98 14.68 14.82
N LYS A 253 -1.50 15.56 15.72
CA LYS A 253 -2.24 15.93 16.93
C LYS A 253 -3.54 16.67 16.60
N ILE A 254 -3.44 17.72 15.78
CA ILE A 254 -4.60 18.50 15.33
C ILE A 254 -5.63 17.61 14.61
N LEU A 255 -5.16 16.70 13.74
CA LEU A 255 -6.05 15.78 13.05
C LEU A 255 -6.79 14.86 14.03
N ARG A 256 -6.10 14.29 15.03
CA ARG A 256 -6.73 13.44 16.05
C ARG A 256 -7.74 14.20 16.89
N GLU A 257 -7.51 15.48 17.17
CA GLU A 257 -8.45 16.31 17.94
C GLU A 257 -9.79 16.51 17.22
N HIS A 258 -9.87 16.39 15.89
CA HIS A 258 -11.08 16.74 15.13
C HIS A 258 -11.68 15.60 14.32
N ILE A 259 -10.89 14.57 14.00
CA ILE A 259 -11.24 13.55 13.02
C ILE A 259 -11.08 12.16 13.62
N VAL A 260 -12.04 11.29 13.31
CA VAL A 260 -12.00 9.87 13.63
C VAL A 260 -11.53 9.09 12.40
N PHE A 261 -10.32 8.55 12.46
CA PHE A 261 -9.80 7.69 11.39
C PHE A 261 -10.16 6.24 11.69
N LYS A 262 -10.91 5.60 10.78
CA LYS A 262 -11.24 4.17 10.81
C LYS A 262 -10.47 3.47 9.69
N ILE A 263 -9.62 2.50 10.02
CA ILE A 263 -8.65 1.94 9.08
C ILE A 263 -8.72 0.41 9.12
N VAL A 264 -8.97 -0.23 7.98
CA VAL A 264 -8.83 -1.68 7.79
C VAL A 264 -7.56 -1.94 6.96
N PRO A 265 -6.42 -2.25 7.60
CA PRO A 265 -5.11 -2.27 6.93
C PRO A 265 -4.92 -3.47 5.97
N MET A 266 -5.75 -4.51 6.07
CA MET A 266 -5.69 -5.67 5.18
C MET A 266 -7.04 -6.35 5.04
N LEU A 267 -7.76 -6.07 3.95
CA LEU A 267 -9.09 -6.64 3.68
C LEU A 267 -9.07 -8.14 3.29
N ASN A 268 -7.93 -8.66 2.83
CA ASN A 268 -7.82 -10.05 2.39
C ASN A 268 -6.68 -10.84 3.07
N PRO A 269 -6.72 -11.05 4.39
CA PRO A 269 -5.66 -11.78 5.10
C PRO A 269 -5.39 -13.19 4.55
N ASP A 270 -6.44 -13.93 4.17
CA ASP A 270 -6.31 -15.30 3.68
C ASP A 270 -5.56 -15.36 2.35
N GLY A 271 -5.96 -14.51 1.39
CA GLY A 271 -5.27 -14.44 0.11
C GLY A 271 -3.82 -13.98 0.27
N VAL A 272 -3.53 -13.10 1.23
CA VAL A 272 -2.16 -12.65 1.53
C VAL A 272 -1.31 -13.79 2.06
N TYR A 273 -1.83 -14.53 3.05
CA TYR A 273 -1.11 -15.66 3.64
C TYR A 273 -0.77 -16.73 2.60
N LEU A 274 -1.71 -17.02 1.69
CA LEU A 274 -1.55 -18.03 0.64
C LEU A 274 -0.61 -17.60 -0.50
N GLY A 275 -0.23 -16.32 -0.58
CA GLY A 275 0.54 -15.81 -1.73
C GLY A 275 -0.28 -15.72 -3.02
N ASN A 276 -1.58 -15.41 -2.91
CA ASN A 276 -2.37 -15.02 -4.08
C ASN A 276 -1.95 -13.62 -4.57
N TYR A 277 -2.34 -13.27 -5.79
CA TYR A 277 -2.20 -11.91 -6.34
C TYR A 277 -3.49 -11.09 -6.20
N ARG A 278 -4.64 -11.66 -6.54
CA ARG A 278 -5.89 -10.89 -6.70
C ARG A 278 -7.06 -11.42 -5.89
N CYS A 279 -7.16 -12.73 -5.76
CA CYS A 279 -8.37 -13.39 -5.24
C CYS A 279 -8.29 -13.72 -3.75
N SER A 280 -9.46 -13.85 -3.13
CA SER A 280 -9.63 -14.49 -1.80
C SER A 280 -9.29 -15.98 -1.83
N LEU A 281 -9.37 -16.64 -0.66
CA LEU A 281 -9.25 -18.10 -0.55
C LEU A 281 -10.17 -18.84 -1.54
N MET A 282 -11.42 -18.37 -1.69
CA MET A 282 -12.44 -19.01 -2.52
C MET A 282 -12.35 -18.61 -4.00
N GLY A 283 -11.32 -17.87 -4.42
CA GLY A 283 -11.11 -17.49 -5.82
C GLY A 283 -11.86 -16.23 -6.28
N PHE A 284 -12.50 -15.50 -5.37
CA PHE A 284 -13.24 -14.28 -5.70
C PHE A 284 -12.34 -13.04 -5.74
N ASP A 285 -12.52 -12.20 -6.76
CA ASP A 285 -12.00 -10.83 -6.77
C ASP A 285 -12.88 -9.98 -5.84
N LEU A 286 -12.46 -9.82 -4.59
CA LEU A 286 -13.22 -9.11 -3.55
C LEU A 286 -13.65 -7.70 -4.00
N ASN A 287 -12.83 -7.00 -4.79
CA ASN A 287 -13.18 -5.67 -5.30
C ASN A 287 -14.16 -5.72 -6.50
N ARG A 288 -14.95 -6.79 -6.63
CA ARG A 288 -16.13 -6.90 -7.51
C ARG A 288 -17.41 -7.24 -6.74
N HIS A 289 -17.33 -7.43 -5.42
CA HIS A 289 -18.42 -7.93 -4.59
C HIS A 289 -18.89 -6.93 -3.52
N TRP A 290 -18.58 -5.63 -3.66
CA TRP A 290 -19.04 -4.62 -2.69
C TRP A 290 -20.54 -4.37 -2.75
N SER A 291 -21.20 -4.57 -3.89
CA SER A 291 -22.66 -4.37 -4.01
C SER A 291 -23.44 -5.27 -3.05
N GLU A 292 -23.16 -6.56 -3.06
CA GLU A 292 -23.85 -7.58 -2.24
C GLU A 292 -22.81 -8.58 -1.69
N PRO A 293 -22.00 -8.19 -0.69
CA PRO A 293 -21.05 -9.11 -0.10
C PRO A 293 -21.82 -10.20 0.68
N SER A 294 -21.32 -11.43 0.60
CA SER A 294 -21.88 -12.55 1.34
C SER A 294 -21.16 -12.68 2.69
N PRO A 295 -21.87 -12.85 3.82
CA PRO A 295 -21.24 -13.03 5.12
C PRO A 295 -20.40 -14.32 5.22
N TRP A 296 -20.67 -15.33 4.39
CA TRP A 296 -19.92 -16.60 4.39
C TRP A 296 -18.75 -16.58 3.40
N ALA A 297 -18.95 -16.03 2.19
CA ALA A 297 -17.94 -16.05 1.14
C ALA A 297 -17.00 -14.83 1.18
N HIS A 298 -17.53 -13.69 1.65
CA HIS A 298 -16.85 -12.39 1.70
C HIS A 298 -16.97 -11.77 3.11
N PRO A 299 -16.69 -12.51 4.21
CA PRO A 299 -16.93 -12.03 5.58
C PRO A 299 -16.26 -10.69 5.85
N THR A 300 -15.05 -10.47 5.31
CA THR A 300 -14.30 -9.23 5.51
C THR A 300 -14.96 -8.01 4.87
N LEU A 301 -15.46 -8.17 3.64
CA LEU A 301 -16.21 -7.10 2.96
C LEU A 301 -17.56 -6.86 3.62
N TYR A 302 -18.26 -7.93 4.01
CA TYR A 302 -19.56 -7.84 4.64
C TYR A 302 -19.48 -7.05 5.95
N ALA A 303 -18.57 -7.42 6.84
CA ALA A 303 -18.37 -6.71 8.11
C ALA A 303 -17.91 -5.26 7.91
N THR A 304 -16.94 -5.02 7.02
CA THR A 304 -16.43 -3.67 6.73
C THR A 304 -17.52 -2.77 6.15
N LYS A 305 -18.30 -3.28 5.19
CA LYS A 305 -19.40 -2.53 4.58
C LYS A 305 -20.48 -2.23 5.61
N ASN A 306 -20.89 -3.21 6.41
CA ASN A 306 -21.92 -2.99 7.42
C ASN A 306 -21.52 -1.93 8.45
N LEU A 307 -20.28 -1.99 8.96
CA LEU A 307 -19.75 -0.96 9.85
C LEU A 307 -19.81 0.43 9.20
N LEU A 308 -19.34 0.55 7.96
CA LEU A 308 -19.35 1.83 7.26
C LEU A 308 -20.78 2.37 7.03
N MET A 309 -21.72 1.50 6.67
CA MET A 309 -23.13 1.89 6.52
C MET A 309 -23.78 2.24 7.86
N GLU A 310 -23.37 1.63 8.96
CA GLU A 310 -23.83 1.98 10.31
C GLU A 310 -23.34 3.37 10.71
N LEU A 311 -22.05 3.65 10.46
CA LEU A 311 -21.46 4.96 10.71
C LEU A 311 -22.12 6.06 9.86
N ASP A 312 -22.40 5.80 8.59
CA ASP A 312 -23.04 6.76 7.67
C ASP A 312 -24.51 7.05 8.01
N ARG A 313 -25.24 6.08 8.59
CA ARG A 313 -26.64 6.27 9.02
C ARG A 313 -26.78 6.97 10.37
N SER A 314 -25.70 7.09 11.13
CA SER A 314 -25.74 7.70 12.45
C SER A 314 -25.80 9.22 12.35
N ASP A 315 -26.78 9.85 13.01
CA ASP A 315 -26.88 11.31 13.10
C ASP A 315 -25.68 11.95 13.85
N LYS A 316 -24.88 11.13 14.55
CA LYS A 316 -23.69 11.56 15.30
C LYS A 316 -22.42 11.54 14.46
N HIS A 317 -22.47 10.99 13.26
CA HIS A 317 -21.28 10.77 12.45
C HIS A 317 -21.49 11.30 11.04
N THR A 318 -20.47 11.97 10.53
CA THR A 318 -20.40 12.36 9.12
C THR A 318 -19.24 11.64 8.48
N THR A 319 -19.52 10.68 7.61
CA THR A 319 -18.51 10.00 6.82
C THR A 319 -18.08 10.94 5.68
N ASP A 320 -16.91 11.57 5.82
CA ASP A 320 -16.44 12.49 4.79
C ASP A 320 -15.71 11.74 3.67
N PHE A 321 -14.98 10.67 4.02
CA PHE A 321 -14.12 9.95 3.08
C PHE A 321 -14.21 8.45 3.21
N TYR A 322 -14.21 7.79 2.06
CA TYR A 322 -13.79 6.40 1.90
C TYR A 322 -12.64 6.33 0.89
N ILE A 323 -11.49 5.81 1.29
CA ILE A 323 -10.34 5.62 0.39
C ILE A 323 -9.85 4.17 0.45
N ASP A 324 -9.84 3.51 -0.71
CA ASP A 324 -9.36 2.15 -0.90
C ASP A 324 -7.94 2.15 -1.51
N LEU A 325 -6.96 1.61 -0.80
CA LEU A 325 -5.55 1.61 -1.19
C LEU A 325 -5.19 0.35 -2.00
N HIS A 326 -4.71 0.56 -3.23
CA HIS A 326 -4.36 -0.46 -4.23
C HIS A 326 -2.94 -0.26 -4.78
N ALA A 327 -2.50 -1.20 -5.61
CA ALA A 327 -1.26 -1.05 -6.37
C ALA A 327 -1.45 -1.32 -7.87
N HIS A 328 -0.76 -0.53 -8.70
CA HIS A 328 -0.95 -0.52 -10.14
C HIS A 328 0.25 -1.10 -10.90
N SER A 329 -0.01 -2.10 -11.75
CA SER A 329 1.03 -2.88 -12.45
C SER A 329 1.49 -2.29 -13.78
N THR A 330 0.88 -1.18 -14.24
CA THR A 330 1.16 -0.61 -15.58
C THR A 330 1.42 0.89 -15.60
N LEU A 331 1.14 1.61 -14.52
CA LEU A 331 1.35 3.06 -14.46
C LEU A 331 2.36 3.38 -13.36
N MET A 332 3.15 4.42 -13.58
CA MET A 332 4.07 5.00 -12.60
C MET A 332 3.31 5.96 -11.67
N ASN A 333 3.97 6.37 -10.58
CA ASN A 333 3.45 7.29 -9.55
C ASN A 333 2.30 6.72 -8.70
N GLY A 334 1.92 7.45 -7.67
CA GLY A 334 0.61 7.34 -7.02
C GLY A 334 -0.44 8.17 -7.76
N PHE A 335 -1.69 7.74 -7.83
CA PHE A 335 -2.77 8.50 -8.45
C PHE A 335 -4.14 8.01 -7.96
N MET A 336 -5.19 8.81 -8.15
CA MET A 336 -6.52 8.43 -7.68
C MET A 336 -7.50 8.11 -8.81
N TYR A 337 -8.35 7.13 -8.56
CA TYR A 337 -9.60 6.96 -9.27
C TYR A 337 -10.75 7.50 -8.42
N GLY A 338 -11.53 8.42 -8.99
CA GLY A 338 -12.74 9.00 -8.38
C GLY A 338 -14.00 8.71 -9.20
N ASN A 339 -15.16 9.14 -8.72
CA ASN A 339 -16.42 8.93 -9.42
C ASN A 339 -16.81 10.16 -10.25
N THR A 340 -17.56 9.94 -11.34
CA THR A 340 -18.17 11.02 -12.10
C THR A 340 -19.59 11.26 -11.61
N TYR A 341 -19.91 12.50 -11.22
CA TYR A 341 -21.25 12.91 -10.81
C TYR A 341 -21.90 13.82 -11.84
N GLU A 342 -23.22 13.97 -11.77
CA GLU A 342 -23.97 14.90 -12.63
C GLU A 342 -24.03 16.30 -12.02
N ASP A 343 -24.12 16.39 -10.69
CA ASP A 343 -24.02 17.64 -9.97
C ASP A 343 -22.60 18.23 -10.09
N VAL A 344 -22.53 19.44 -10.64
CA VAL A 344 -21.28 20.17 -10.90
C VAL A 344 -20.59 20.51 -9.59
N GLU A 345 -21.34 20.91 -8.56
CA GLU A 345 -20.73 21.28 -7.28
C GLU A 345 -20.09 20.06 -6.59
N ARG A 346 -20.76 18.91 -6.62
CA ARG A 346 -20.18 17.64 -6.15
C ARG A 346 -18.93 17.25 -6.93
N VAL A 347 -18.90 17.44 -8.26
CA VAL A 347 -17.70 17.20 -9.08
C VAL A 347 -16.54 18.11 -8.64
N GLU A 348 -16.81 19.40 -8.46
CA GLU A 348 -15.80 20.37 -8.03
C GLU A 348 -15.23 20.00 -6.66
N ARG A 349 -16.09 19.76 -5.65
CA ARG A 349 -15.70 19.31 -4.30
C ARG A 349 -14.88 18.02 -4.35
N HIS A 350 -15.33 17.03 -5.13
CA HIS A 350 -14.65 15.74 -5.28
C HIS A 350 -13.29 15.87 -5.98
N SER A 351 -13.00 16.96 -6.68
CA SER A 351 -11.69 17.19 -7.30
C SER A 351 -10.66 17.84 -6.38
N VAL A 352 -11.08 18.38 -5.23
CA VAL A 352 -10.23 19.15 -4.32
C VAL A 352 -9.15 18.28 -3.67
N PHE A 353 -9.53 17.15 -3.09
CA PHE A 353 -8.60 16.33 -2.32
C PHE A 353 -7.43 15.80 -3.16
N PRO A 354 -7.63 15.24 -4.38
CA PRO A 354 -6.51 14.81 -5.22
C PRO A 354 -5.58 15.96 -5.66
N ARG A 355 -6.10 17.19 -5.82
CA ARG A 355 -5.25 18.36 -6.11
C ARG A 355 -4.38 18.73 -4.91
N LEU A 356 -4.94 18.74 -3.70
CA LEU A 356 -4.18 18.97 -2.47
C LEU A 356 -3.11 17.88 -2.27
N LEU A 357 -3.45 16.61 -2.54
CA LEU A 357 -2.49 15.52 -2.45
C LEU A 357 -1.34 15.69 -3.45
N CYS A 358 -1.63 16.12 -4.68
CA CYS A 358 -0.59 16.43 -5.67
C CYS A 358 0.38 17.53 -5.21
N THR A 359 -0.10 18.51 -4.42
CA THR A 359 0.77 19.53 -3.81
C THR A 359 1.63 18.97 -2.68
N ASN A 360 1.10 18.02 -1.91
CA ASN A 360 1.76 17.46 -0.73
C ASN A 360 2.64 16.23 -1.03
N ALA A 361 2.48 15.59 -2.19
CA ALA A 361 3.18 14.37 -2.57
C ALA A 361 3.79 14.51 -3.98
N GLU A 362 5.12 14.64 -4.03
CA GLU A 362 5.88 14.74 -5.28
C GLU A 362 5.79 13.50 -6.18
N ASP A 363 5.46 12.36 -5.58
CA ASP A 363 5.28 11.07 -6.21
C ASP A 363 3.83 10.79 -6.62
N PHE A 364 2.91 11.76 -6.41
CA PHE A 364 1.52 11.71 -6.85
C PHE A 364 1.32 12.40 -8.20
N SER A 365 0.56 11.77 -9.10
CA SER A 365 0.28 12.25 -10.45
C SER A 365 -1.19 12.64 -10.59
N LEU A 366 -1.43 13.95 -10.68
CA LEU A 366 -2.74 14.48 -11.06
C LEU A 366 -3.11 14.13 -12.50
N ALA A 367 -2.11 13.99 -13.39
CA ALA A 367 -2.33 13.61 -14.78
C ALA A 367 -2.87 12.18 -14.95
N ASN A 368 -2.44 11.25 -14.09
CA ASN A 368 -2.97 9.88 -14.05
C ASN A 368 -4.27 9.76 -13.24
N THR A 369 -4.64 10.80 -12.49
CA THR A 369 -5.87 10.80 -11.69
C THR A 369 -7.07 10.93 -12.60
N ASN A 370 -8.04 10.02 -12.47
CA ASN A 370 -9.15 9.89 -13.41
C ASN A 370 -10.48 9.67 -12.70
N TYR A 371 -11.55 10.28 -13.22
CA TYR A 371 -12.91 10.15 -12.73
C TYR A 371 -13.75 9.45 -13.78
N ASN A 372 -14.37 8.31 -13.43
CA ASN A 372 -15.14 7.51 -14.38
C ASN A 372 -16.38 6.87 -13.78
N ARG A 373 -17.28 6.41 -14.67
CA ARG A 373 -18.50 5.67 -14.35
C ARG A 373 -18.59 4.29 -15.03
N ASP A 374 -17.45 3.70 -15.39
CA ASP A 374 -17.33 2.41 -16.07
C ASP A 374 -18.17 1.29 -15.45
N ALA A 375 -19.04 0.64 -16.24
CA ALA A 375 -19.94 -0.40 -15.75
C ALA A 375 -19.20 -1.59 -15.13
N VAL A 376 -18.05 -1.99 -15.69
CA VAL A 376 -17.21 -3.10 -15.17
C VAL A 376 -16.61 -2.82 -13.79
N LYS A 377 -16.68 -1.57 -13.32
CA LYS A 377 -16.22 -1.14 -12.01
C LYS A 377 -17.36 -0.93 -11.01
N ALA A 378 -18.63 -1.16 -11.37
CA ALA A 378 -19.77 -0.88 -10.51
C ALA A 378 -19.72 -1.62 -9.15
N GLY A 379 -19.16 -2.84 -9.13
CA GLY A 379 -18.98 -3.64 -7.91
C GLY A 379 -17.71 -3.36 -7.10
N THR A 380 -16.92 -2.33 -7.44
CA THR A 380 -15.74 -1.93 -6.65
C THR A 380 -16.15 -1.08 -5.46
N GLY A 381 -15.36 -1.07 -4.38
CA GLY A 381 -15.66 -0.32 -3.16
C GLY A 381 -15.95 1.14 -3.42
N ARG A 382 -15.05 1.84 -4.13
CA ARG A 382 -15.23 3.23 -4.57
C ARG A 382 -16.59 3.50 -5.24
N ARG A 383 -17.04 2.58 -6.10
CA ARG A 383 -18.24 2.79 -6.93
C ARG A 383 -19.51 2.43 -6.18
N THR A 384 -19.53 1.29 -5.51
CA THR A 384 -20.68 0.90 -4.68
C THR A 384 -20.90 1.92 -3.56
N LEU A 385 -19.85 2.23 -2.78
CA LEU A 385 -19.98 3.13 -1.64
C LEU A 385 -20.26 4.57 -2.08
N GLY A 386 -19.72 5.03 -3.22
CA GLY A 386 -20.07 6.34 -3.76
C GLY A 386 -21.54 6.50 -4.17
N SER A 387 -22.28 5.40 -4.30
CA SER A 387 -23.72 5.37 -4.52
C SER A 387 -24.53 5.05 -3.26
N CYS A 388 -23.91 4.50 -2.21
CA CYS A 388 -24.59 4.10 -0.98
C CYS A 388 -24.48 5.10 0.16
N LEU A 389 -23.34 5.80 0.26
CA LEU A 389 -23.07 6.78 1.30
C LEU A 389 -23.69 8.13 0.98
N ASP A 390 -23.72 9.02 1.98
CA ASP A 390 -24.18 10.40 1.81
C ASP A 390 -23.53 11.10 0.60
N GLU A 391 -24.26 12.01 -0.04
CA GLU A 391 -23.78 12.69 -1.24
C GLU A 391 -22.51 13.55 -1.00
N ASN A 392 -22.28 13.97 0.23
CA ASN A 392 -21.08 14.69 0.63
C ASN A 392 -19.87 13.78 0.85
N SER A 393 -20.09 12.46 0.96
CA SER A 393 -19.00 11.48 1.07
C SER A 393 -18.17 11.42 -0.20
N HIS A 394 -16.84 11.45 -0.02
CA HIS A 394 -15.88 11.29 -1.11
C HIS A 394 -15.30 9.88 -1.14
N CYS A 395 -15.60 9.14 -2.21
CA CYS A 395 -15.09 7.78 -2.42
C CYS A 395 -13.97 7.76 -3.46
N TYR A 396 -12.78 7.29 -3.08
CA TYR A 396 -11.63 7.15 -3.98
C TYR A 396 -11.02 5.75 -3.93
N THR A 397 -10.33 5.38 -5.00
CA THR A 397 -9.28 4.36 -4.98
C THR A 397 -7.94 5.06 -5.16
N LEU A 398 -7.01 4.92 -4.21
CA LEU A 398 -5.63 5.37 -4.38
C LEU A 398 -4.80 4.20 -4.92
N GLU A 399 -4.28 4.37 -6.13
CA GLU A 399 -3.40 3.42 -6.80
C GLU A 399 -1.95 3.86 -6.65
N VAL A 400 -1.06 2.90 -6.38
CA VAL A 400 0.38 3.17 -6.25
C VAL A 400 1.19 2.21 -7.10
N SER A 401 2.11 2.74 -7.92
CA SER A 401 2.91 1.91 -8.83
C SER A 401 3.72 0.81 -8.13
N PHE A 402 3.77 -0.39 -8.70
CA PHE A 402 4.70 -1.45 -8.27
C PHE A 402 6.18 -1.14 -8.54
N PHE A 403 6.47 -0.18 -9.40
CA PHE A 403 7.84 0.06 -9.86
C PHE A 403 8.39 1.40 -9.38
N SER A 404 7.92 2.49 -9.96
CA SER A 404 8.61 3.77 -9.91
C SER A 404 7.62 4.95 -9.92
N TYR A 405 8.16 6.11 -9.60
CA TYR A 405 7.48 7.39 -9.71
C TYR A 405 8.41 8.41 -10.39
N GLN A 406 7.79 9.42 -10.99
CA GLN A 406 8.47 10.57 -11.54
C GLN A 406 8.06 11.82 -10.75
N THR A 407 9.04 12.57 -10.25
CA THR A 407 8.78 13.89 -9.66
C THR A 407 8.76 14.94 -10.75
N ASN A 408 8.03 16.05 -10.56
CA ASN A 408 8.00 17.16 -11.52
C ASN A 408 9.39 17.74 -11.85
N SER A 409 10.37 17.56 -10.96
CA SER A 409 11.75 18.05 -11.11
C SER A 409 12.75 17.03 -11.65
N ALA A 410 12.39 15.74 -11.76
CA ALA A 410 13.33 14.69 -12.12
C ALA A 410 13.09 14.22 -13.56
N SER A 411 14.17 14.18 -14.35
CA SER A 411 14.15 13.64 -15.72
C SER A 411 14.10 12.12 -15.77
N GLN A 412 14.42 11.42 -14.67
CA GLN A 412 14.44 9.97 -14.59
C GLN A 412 13.45 9.44 -13.53
N ALA A 413 12.75 8.36 -13.86
CA ALA A 413 11.88 7.67 -12.92
C ALA A 413 12.69 7.02 -11.79
N LEU A 414 12.28 7.24 -10.55
CA LEU A 414 12.89 6.68 -9.35
C LEU A 414 12.13 5.43 -8.91
N PRO A 415 12.78 4.27 -8.74
CA PRO A 415 12.11 3.09 -8.20
C PRO A 415 11.63 3.35 -6.77
N TYR A 416 10.42 2.89 -6.45
CA TYR A 416 9.93 2.89 -5.08
C TYR A 416 10.77 1.97 -4.19
N THR A 417 11.01 2.45 -2.99
CA THR A 417 11.51 1.68 -1.83
C THR A 417 10.36 1.45 -0.86
N GLU A 418 10.54 0.54 0.12
CA GLU A 418 9.58 0.39 1.24
C GLU A 418 9.26 1.74 1.89
N GLU A 419 10.29 2.56 2.14
CA GLU A 419 10.16 3.90 2.71
C GLU A 419 9.45 4.89 1.77
N GLY A 420 9.68 4.79 0.46
CA GLY A 420 8.99 5.61 -0.53
C GLY A 420 7.48 5.39 -0.50
N TYR A 421 7.04 4.12 -0.42
CA TYR A 421 5.62 3.82 -0.26
C TYR A 421 5.04 4.36 1.06
N MET A 422 5.78 4.21 2.16
CA MET A 422 5.37 4.78 3.45
C MET A 422 5.28 6.32 3.38
N LYS A 423 6.17 6.99 2.65
CA LYS A 423 6.14 8.45 2.44
C LYS A 423 4.85 8.91 1.78
N LEU A 424 4.39 8.23 0.73
CA LEU A 424 3.10 8.54 0.10
C LEU A 424 1.93 8.42 1.10
N GLY A 425 1.94 7.37 1.93
CA GLY A 425 0.98 7.19 3.02
C GLY A 425 0.96 8.34 4.03
N ARG A 426 2.14 8.81 4.45
CA ARG A 426 2.26 9.98 5.35
C ARG A 426 1.75 11.25 4.68
N ASN A 427 2.03 11.46 3.40
CA ASN A 427 1.56 12.62 2.65
C ASN A 427 0.03 12.59 2.46
N LEU A 428 -0.56 11.41 2.26
CA LEU A 428 -2.01 11.22 2.26
C LEU A 428 -2.62 11.68 3.60
N ALA A 429 -2.06 11.23 4.72
CA ALA A 429 -2.54 11.64 6.05
C ALA A 429 -2.43 13.15 6.27
N ARG A 430 -1.30 13.76 5.89
CA ARG A 430 -1.07 15.21 6.01
C ARG A 430 -2.08 16.03 5.23
N THR A 431 -2.47 15.55 4.06
CA THR A 431 -3.38 16.26 3.14
C THR A 431 -4.76 16.51 3.75
N PHE A 432 -5.21 15.66 4.67
CA PHE A 432 -6.46 15.88 5.39
C PHE A 432 -6.48 17.20 6.17
N LEU A 433 -5.35 17.66 6.71
CA LEU A 433 -5.33 18.93 7.44
C LEU A 433 -5.63 20.10 6.50
N ASP A 434 -5.06 20.10 5.31
CA ASP A 434 -5.28 21.16 4.33
C ASP A 434 -6.73 21.13 3.82
N TYR A 435 -7.27 19.92 3.57
CA TYR A 435 -8.66 19.75 3.19
C TYR A 435 -9.61 20.28 4.28
N TYR A 436 -9.43 19.89 5.54
CA TYR A 436 -10.33 20.29 6.62
C TYR A 436 -10.18 21.75 7.03
N LYS A 437 -9.02 22.38 6.79
CA LYS A 437 -8.89 23.85 6.87
C LYS A 437 -9.66 24.54 5.76
N LEU A 438 -9.57 24.04 4.53
CA LEU A 438 -10.29 24.60 3.39
C LEU A 438 -11.81 24.49 3.56
N MET A 439 -12.28 23.40 4.18
CA MET A 439 -13.70 23.20 4.52
C MET A 439 -14.14 23.92 5.81
N ASN A 440 -13.28 24.71 6.44
CA ASN A 440 -13.54 25.42 7.71
C ASN A 440 -13.93 24.51 8.90
N VAL A 441 -13.62 23.22 8.82
CA VAL A 441 -13.82 22.26 9.92
C VAL A 441 -12.73 22.46 10.98
N ILE A 442 -11.49 22.64 10.54
CA ILE A 442 -10.35 22.95 11.42
C ILE A 442 -10.01 24.42 11.24
N SER A 443 -10.16 25.22 12.31
CA SER A 443 -9.87 26.65 12.24
C SER A 443 -8.40 26.89 11.88
N ALA A 444 -8.16 27.65 10.80
CA ALA A 444 -6.85 28.21 10.53
C ALA A 444 -6.55 29.28 11.58
N LYS A 445 -5.90 28.92 12.69
CA LYS A 445 -5.39 29.95 13.61
C LYS A 445 -4.46 30.87 12.83
N PRO A 446 -4.63 32.21 12.88
CA PRO A 446 -3.62 33.11 12.38
C PRO A 446 -2.33 32.82 13.16
N SER A 447 -1.24 32.61 12.44
CA SER A 447 0.07 32.38 13.03
C SER A 447 0.59 33.68 13.64
N SER A 448 0.13 34.01 14.86
CA SER A 448 0.79 34.95 15.76
C SER A 448 0.25 34.80 17.19
N SER A 449 1.17 34.77 18.16
CA SER A 449 0.98 34.83 19.61
C SER A 449 0.37 33.60 20.32
N ILE A 450 1.26 32.71 20.79
CA ILE A 450 1.03 31.97 22.02
C ILE A 450 1.07 33.02 23.15
N VAL A 451 -0.09 33.51 23.57
CA VAL A 451 -0.22 34.12 24.89
C VAL A 451 -0.61 32.99 25.86
N PRO A 452 0.18 32.70 26.90
CA PRO A 452 -0.21 31.69 27.87
C PRO A 452 -1.48 32.15 28.59
N LYS A 453 -2.52 31.32 28.63
CA LYS A 453 -3.66 31.53 29.54
C LYS A 453 -3.11 31.54 30.99
N PRO A 454 -3.53 32.47 31.86
CA PRO A 454 -3.14 32.43 33.26
C PRO A 454 -3.75 31.20 33.93
N GLY A 455 -2.90 30.29 34.40
CA GLY A 455 -3.31 29.13 35.18
C GLY A 455 -3.92 29.55 36.52
N ARG A 456 -5.06 28.96 36.87
CA ARG A 456 -5.58 28.97 38.24
C ARG A 456 -4.62 28.19 39.12
N PHE A 457 -3.81 28.88 39.91
CA PHE A 457 -3.11 28.26 41.04
C PHE A 457 -4.12 28.00 42.15
N SER A 458 -4.31 26.72 42.51
CA SER A 458 -4.93 26.36 43.78
C SER A 458 -3.95 26.67 44.90
N LEU A 459 -4.41 27.44 45.88
CA LEU A 459 -3.72 27.67 47.14
C LEU A 459 -3.85 26.41 48.00
N ARG A 460 -2.89 25.49 47.87
CA ARG A 460 -2.51 24.54 48.92
C ARG A 460 -1.06 24.14 48.65
N ASP A 461 -0.28 24.09 49.72
CA ASP A 461 1.15 23.74 49.78
C ASP A 461 2.12 24.93 49.73
N ARG A 462 2.08 25.71 50.81
CA ARG A 462 3.25 26.42 51.35
C ARG A 462 3.28 26.25 52.87
N GLN A 463 3.88 25.17 53.33
CA GLN A 463 4.52 25.08 54.64
C GLN A 463 5.51 23.92 54.63
N ALA A 464 6.69 24.12 55.22
CA ALA A 464 7.95 23.39 55.06
C ALA A 464 8.68 23.81 53.75
N GLU A 465 9.88 24.38 53.72
CA GLU A 465 11.00 24.30 54.65
C GLU A 465 11.72 25.66 54.76
N ARG A 466 12.12 26.02 55.97
CA ARG A 466 13.24 26.94 56.22
C ARG A 466 14.11 26.35 57.33
N SER A 467 15.40 26.66 57.21
CA SER A 467 16.52 26.53 58.16
C SER A 467 17.19 25.14 58.32
N ASN A 468 18.37 24.97 57.71
CA ASN A 468 19.70 25.01 58.37
C ASN A 468 20.78 24.44 57.41
N THR A 469 21.81 25.21 57.02
CA THR A 469 23.19 25.34 57.58
C THR A 469 24.26 24.73 56.64
N ASP A 470 25.00 25.60 55.97
CA ASP A 470 26.45 25.70 55.63
C ASP A 470 27.41 24.47 55.46
N PRO A 471 28.54 24.66 54.71
CA PRO A 471 29.29 23.67 53.88
C PRO A 471 30.63 23.23 54.54
N PRO A 472 31.71 22.70 53.89
CA PRO A 472 32.02 22.36 52.47
C PRO A 472 32.76 21.00 52.23
N ASN A 473 33.06 20.62 50.97
CA ASN A 473 34.44 20.58 50.42
C ASN A 473 34.61 19.69 49.15
N GLU A 474 35.37 20.24 48.19
CA GLU A 474 36.26 19.68 47.16
C GLU A 474 35.96 18.43 46.31
N GLY A 475 36.20 18.57 44.99
CA GLY A 475 36.71 17.46 44.17
C GLY A 475 36.42 17.47 42.65
N GLY A 476 37.20 18.23 41.88
CA GLY A 476 37.80 17.76 40.61
C GLY A 476 36.97 17.68 39.30
N GLY A 477 37.47 18.36 38.27
CA GLY A 477 37.74 17.67 37.00
C GLY A 477 37.00 18.09 35.73
N TYR A 478 37.74 18.78 34.85
CA TYR A 478 37.69 18.74 33.38
C TYR A 478 36.59 19.51 32.59
N ARG A 479 37.04 20.65 32.04
CA ARG A 479 36.61 21.21 30.75
C ARG A 479 37.04 20.29 29.60
N PHE A 480 36.18 20.10 28.60
CA PHE A 480 36.49 20.39 27.19
C PHE A 480 35.20 20.61 26.39
N GLU A 481 35.28 21.58 25.50
CA GLU A 481 34.23 22.13 24.64
C GLU A 481 33.87 21.17 23.49
N ASP A 482 32.60 21.16 23.06
CA ASP A 482 32.29 21.14 21.63
C ASP A 482 31.11 22.06 21.33
N ARG A 483 31.44 23.18 20.66
CA ARG A 483 30.51 24.06 19.97
C ARG A 483 30.62 23.73 18.49
N SER A 484 29.64 23.02 17.94
CA SER A 484 29.26 23.20 16.55
C SER A 484 27.86 22.63 16.29
N ILE A 485 27.17 23.13 15.26
CA ILE A 485 25.80 22.78 14.83
C ILE A 485 24.67 23.58 15.53
N ARG A 486 24.78 24.91 15.45
CA ARG A 486 23.62 25.80 15.30
C ARG A 486 23.90 26.72 14.11
N ARG A 487 23.45 26.31 12.91
CA ARG A 487 23.17 27.16 11.74
C ARG A 487 22.78 26.27 10.56
N SER A 488 21.48 26.12 10.31
CA SER A 488 20.90 25.95 8.96
C SER A 488 19.39 25.66 9.00
N TYR A 489 18.58 26.48 9.67
CA TYR A 489 17.12 26.47 9.43
C TYR A 489 16.56 27.88 9.65
N GLN A 490 16.92 28.78 8.74
CA GLN A 490 16.27 30.07 8.57
C GLN A 490 16.64 30.59 7.18
N ARG A 491 15.92 30.09 6.17
CA ARG A 491 15.66 30.77 4.91
C ARG A 491 14.49 30.06 4.21
N ASP A 492 13.72 30.87 3.51
CA ASP A 492 12.61 30.51 2.62
C ASP A 492 11.23 30.36 3.27
N PHE A 493 10.77 31.46 3.88
CA PHE A 493 9.35 31.84 3.85
C PHE A 493 9.22 33.25 3.26
N SER A 494 9.16 33.32 1.93
CA SER A 494 8.58 34.46 1.21
C SER A 494 8.38 34.09 -0.26
N ILE A 495 7.20 33.57 -0.63
CA ILE A 495 6.73 33.63 -2.01
C ILE A 495 5.26 34.07 -1.99
N ASN A 496 5.03 35.18 -2.70
CA ASN A 496 3.74 35.85 -2.94
C ASN A 496 2.66 34.87 -3.43
N SER A 497 1.59 34.72 -2.66
CA SER A 497 0.41 33.93 -2.98
C SER A 497 -0.67 34.69 -3.78
N SER A 498 -0.39 35.92 -4.23
CA SER A 498 -1.40 36.80 -4.86
C SER A 498 -1.43 36.78 -6.40
N ASN A 499 -0.41 36.26 -7.08
CA ASN A 499 -0.37 36.28 -8.56
C ASN A 499 -0.69 34.93 -9.24
N ALA A 500 -0.80 33.82 -8.50
CA ALA A 500 -1.08 32.50 -9.08
C ALA A 500 -2.58 32.26 -9.39
N PHE A 501 -3.48 33.12 -8.90
CA PHE A 501 -4.93 32.93 -9.00
C PHE A 501 -5.56 33.49 -10.28
N SER A 502 -4.91 34.42 -10.98
CA SER A 502 -5.46 34.97 -12.22
C SER A 502 -5.13 34.10 -13.44
N GLU A 503 -3.91 33.54 -13.51
CA GLU A 503 -3.49 32.70 -14.65
C GLU A 503 -4.20 31.34 -14.69
N SER A 504 -4.56 30.74 -13.55
CA SER A 504 -5.27 29.45 -13.54
C SER A 504 -6.70 29.55 -14.09
N SER A 505 -7.37 30.69 -13.90
CA SER A 505 -8.76 30.90 -14.31
C SER A 505 -8.93 31.05 -15.84
N SER A 506 -7.92 31.59 -16.53
CA SER A 506 -7.87 31.69 -18.00
C SER A 506 -7.49 30.37 -18.67
N SER A 507 -6.59 29.57 -18.07
CA SER A 507 -6.25 28.23 -18.56
C SER A 507 -7.42 27.25 -18.45
N ILE A 508 -8.25 27.36 -17.41
CA ILE A 508 -9.46 26.55 -17.21
C ILE A 508 -10.48 26.75 -18.35
N ARG A 509 -10.60 27.96 -18.91
CA ARG A 509 -11.52 28.23 -20.03
C ARG A 509 -11.00 27.77 -21.39
N LEU A 510 -9.68 27.70 -21.59
CA LEU A 510 -9.10 27.26 -22.86
C LEU A 510 -9.16 25.73 -23.03
N GLN A 511 -8.88 24.97 -21.97
CA GLN A 511 -8.86 23.51 -22.02
C GLN A 511 -10.27 22.88 -22.14
N MET A 512 -11.33 23.62 -21.79
CA MET A 512 -12.72 23.20 -21.98
C MET A 512 -13.27 23.42 -23.40
N ARG A 513 -12.58 24.19 -24.27
CA ARG A 513 -12.99 24.35 -25.68
C ARG A 513 -12.48 23.23 -26.58
N GLU A 514 -11.39 22.56 -26.24
CA GLU A 514 -10.82 21.49 -27.07
C GLU A 514 -11.51 20.13 -26.85
N ASN A 515 -12.08 19.84 -25.68
CA ASN A 515 -12.82 18.60 -25.41
C ASN A 515 -14.28 18.57 -25.93
N ARG A 516 -14.71 19.57 -26.72
CA ARG A 516 -16.03 19.58 -27.40
C ARG A 516 -15.96 19.23 -28.88
N ARG A 517 -14.79 18.85 -29.39
CA ARG A 517 -14.64 18.29 -30.74
C ARG A 517 -13.82 17.01 -30.63
N TYR A 518 -14.45 15.91 -30.20
CA TYR A 518 -14.23 14.53 -30.65
C TYR A 518 -15.25 13.61 -29.99
#